data_AF-A0A6G0WYT1-F1
#
_entry.id   AF-A0A6G0WYT1-F1
#
_cell.length_a   1.000
_cell.length_b   1.000
_cell.length_c   1.000
_cell.angle_alpha   90.00
_cell.angle_beta   90.00
_cell.angle_gamma   90.00
#
_symmetry.space_group_name_H-M   'P 1'
#
loop_
_entity.id
_entity.type
_entity.pdbx_description
1 polymer ?
#
loop_
_entity_poly.entity_id
_entity_poly.type
_entity_poly.pdbx_seq_one_letter_code
_entity_poly.pdbx_strand_id
1 'polypeptide(L)'
;MGVYYAKKRSFLDMLRCRPANYMAVEIRSHQRLLLFINDKTIFSLDQILDIAWSSHKTVTMQLEAKDGRITKQQLAFDCQADLFYFLVELGMEPAQVNGKVQRGSFCKPQRRLSYSSRSSTSRRPRATLRTKSDTY
;
A
#
# COMPACT_ATOMS: atom_id res chain seq x y z
N MET A 1 17.10 -1.75 11.88
CA MET A 1 16.39 -2.91 12.46
C MET A 1 15.30 -2.32 13.33
N GLY A 2 14.12 -2.12 12.74
CA GLY A 2 12.93 -1.67 13.45
C GLY A 2 11.95 -2.81 13.67
N VAL A 3 11.38 -2.87 14.88
CA VAL A 3 10.16 -3.63 15.14
C VAL A 3 9.03 -2.62 15.25
N TYR A 4 8.03 -2.76 14.38
CA TYR A 4 6.88 -1.89 14.32
C TYR A 4 5.64 -2.62 14.82
N TYR A 5 4.83 -1.93 15.61
CA TYR A 5 3.55 -2.43 16.06
C TYR A 5 2.44 -1.78 15.23
N ALA A 6 1.63 -2.61 14.59
CA ALA A 6 0.51 -2.14 13.80
C ALA A 6 -0.72 -3.01 14.03
N LYS A 7 -1.91 -2.41 13.90
CA LYS A 7 -3.17 -3.14 13.93
C LYS A 7 -3.35 -3.85 12.60
N LYS A 8 -3.40 -5.18 12.63
CA LYS A 8 -3.82 -5.99 11.49
C LYS A 8 -5.32 -5.79 11.30
N ARG A 9 -5.73 -5.30 10.15
CA ARG A 9 -7.14 -5.18 9.78
C ARG A 9 -7.56 -6.43 9.03
N SER A 10 -8.41 -7.24 9.64
CA SER A 10 -9.17 -8.24 8.90
C SER A 10 -10.52 -7.67 8.44
N PHE A 11 -11.13 -8.33 7.46
CA PHE A 11 -12.49 -8.01 7.04
C PHE A 11 -13.49 -8.10 8.19
N LEU A 12 -13.30 -9.07 9.10
CA LEU A 12 -14.17 -9.22 10.28
C LEU A 12 -13.96 -8.09 11.30
N ASP A 13 -12.75 -7.55 11.43
CA ASP A 13 -12.48 -6.38 12.28
C ASP A 13 -13.14 -5.13 11.69
N MET A 14 -13.15 -5.00 10.36
CA MET A 14 -13.89 -3.94 9.68
C MET A 14 -15.40 -4.00 9.96
N LEU A 15 -15.96 -5.21 10.06
CA LEU A 15 -17.36 -5.41 10.43
C LEU A 15 -17.64 -5.28 11.94
N ARG A 16 -16.63 -4.92 12.74
CA ARG A 16 -16.71 -4.85 14.22
C ARG A 16 -17.13 -6.15 14.89
N CYS A 17 -17.00 -7.29 14.20
CA CYS A 17 -17.35 -8.60 14.73
C CYS A 17 -16.21 -9.20 15.57
N ARG A 18 -14.99 -8.64 15.49
CA ARG A 18 -13.82 -9.03 16.27
C ARG A 18 -13.00 -7.82 16.69
N PRO A 19 -12.32 -7.89 17.86
CA PRO A 19 -11.38 -6.87 18.26
C PRO A 19 -10.17 -6.85 17.32
N ALA A 20 -9.67 -5.64 17.01
CA ALA A 20 -8.51 -5.47 16.14
C ALA A 20 -7.26 -6.11 16.79
N ASN A 21 -6.61 -7.00 16.05
CA ASN A 21 -5.41 -7.69 16.52
C ASN A 21 -4.16 -6.85 16.23
N TYR A 22 -3.36 -6.60 17.27
CA TYR A 22 -2.03 -6.00 17.10
C TYR A 22 -1.05 -7.03 16.58
N MET A 23 -0.16 -6.59 15.70
CA MET A 23 0.89 -7.39 15.09
C MET A 23 2.21 -6.64 15.15
N ALA A 24 3.24 -7.34 15.61
CA ALA A 24 4.61 -6.89 15.53
C ALA A 24 5.21 -7.31 14.18
N VAL A 25 5.77 -6.34 13.47
CA VAL A 25 6.36 -6.47 12.15
C VAL A 25 7.81 -6.05 12.25
N GLU A 26 8.73 -6.96 11.95
CA GLU A 26 10.16 -6.71 11.97
C GLU A 26 10.68 -6.61 10.53
N ILE A 27 11.46 -5.56 10.25
CA ILE A 27 12.16 -5.41 8.98
C ILE A 27 13.66 -5.58 9.22
N ARG A 28 14.23 -6.59 8.56
CA ARG A 28 15.68 -6.81 8.50
C ARG A 28 16.20 -6.39 7.14
N SER A 29 16.39 -5.09 6.94
CA SER A 29 16.78 -4.52 5.64
C SER A 29 18.08 -5.14 5.09
N HIS A 30 19.07 -5.44 5.95
CA HIS A 30 20.32 -6.09 5.52
C HIS A 30 20.13 -7.49 4.93
N GLN A 31 19.18 -8.26 5.47
CA GLN A 31 18.84 -9.61 4.98
C GLN A 31 17.71 -9.57 3.95
N ARG A 32 17.15 -8.39 3.68
CA ARG A 32 15.95 -8.18 2.86
C ARG A 32 14.78 -9.07 3.30
N LEU A 33 14.54 -9.15 4.61
CA LEU A 33 13.44 -9.92 5.18
C LEU A 33 12.40 -9.03 5.86
N LEU A 34 11.14 -9.43 5.72
CA LEU A 34 9.96 -8.92 6.39
C LEU A 34 9.36 -10.05 7.22
N LEU A 35 9.30 -9.86 8.54
CA LEU A 35 8.80 -10.87 9.46
C LEU A 35 7.54 -10.36 10.15
N PHE A 36 6.48 -11.16 10.12
CA PHE A 36 5.29 -10.96 10.94
C PHE A 36 5.39 -11.87 12.15
N ILE A 37 5.82 -11.31 13.29
CA ILE A 37 6.24 -12.07 14.47
C ILE A 37 5.07 -12.91 15.02
N ASN A 38 3.89 -12.31 15.13
CA ASN A 38 2.70 -12.98 15.69
C ASN A 38 2.25 -14.17 14.84
N ASP A 39 2.29 -14.04 13.51
CA ASP A 39 1.87 -15.09 12.58
C ASP A 39 2.99 -16.10 12.28
N LYS A 40 4.22 -15.83 12.76
CA LYS A 40 5.45 -16.57 12.43
C LYS A 40 5.70 -16.70 10.93
N THR A 41 5.22 -15.76 10.13
CA THR A 41 5.41 -15.75 8.68
C THR A 41 6.58 -14.85 8.29
N ILE A 42 7.43 -15.34 7.40
CA ILE A 42 8.63 -14.65 6.92
C ILE A 42 8.52 -14.51 5.41
N PHE A 43 8.71 -13.29 4.92
CA PHE A 43 8.75 -12.96 3.52
C PHE A 43 10.08 -12.28 3.18
N SER A 44 10.59 -12.50 1.98
CA SER A 44 11.62 -11.65 1.40
C SER A 44 10.98 -10.33 0.95
N LEU A 45 11.71 -9.22 1.02
CA LEU A 45 11.28 -7.95 0.40
C LEU A 45 11.07 -8.09 -1.12
N ASP A 46 11.72 -9.07 -1.74
CA ASP A 46 11.52 -9.39 -3.16
C ASP A 46 10.14 -10.04 -3.42
N GLN A 47 9.49 -10.60 -2.40
CA GLN A 47 8.14 -11.17 -2.48
C GLN A 47 7.01 -10.14 -2.32
N ILE A 48 7.35 -8.87 -2.04
CA ILE A 48 6.37 -7.78 -2.06
C ILE A 48 6.02 -7.47 -3.52
N LEU A 49 4.79 -7.79 -3.92
CA LEU A 49 4.29 -7.52 -5.28
C LEU A 49 3.81 -6.08 -5.40
N ASP A 50 2.99 -5.65 -4.45
CA ASP A 50 2.35 -4.34 -4.39
C ASP A 50 2.29 -3.89 -2.94
N ILE A 51 2.51 -2.60 -2.71
CA ILE A 51 2.32 -1.93 -1.44
C ILE A 51 1.68 -0.58 -1.69
N ALA A 52 0.58 -0.30 -1.00
CA ALA A 52 -0.10 0.98 -1.05
C ALA A 52 -0.24 1.53 0.37
N TRP A 53 0.00 2.82 0.54
CA TRP A 53 -0.14 3.50 1.82
C TRP A 53 -1.00 4.74 1.70
N SER A 54 -1.64 5.11 2.80
CA SER A 54 -2.51 6.29 2.88
C SER A 54 -2.03 7.26 3.96
N SER A 55 -2.45 8.51 3.84
CA SER A 55 -2.26 9.54 4.87
C SER A 55 -2.98 9.23 6.19
N HIS A 56 -3.84 8.22 6.22
CA HIS A 56 -4.53 7.74 7.42
C HIS A 56 -3.77 6.63 8.16
N LYS A 57 -2.44 6.58 8.02
CA LYS A 57 -1.55 5.63 8.72
C LYS A 57 -1.81 4.17 8.34
N THR A 58 -2.38 3.91 7.16
CA THR A 58 -2.69 2.55 6.72
C THR A 58 -1.77 2.10 5.61
N VAL A 59 -1.35 0.85 5.65
CA VAL A 59 -0.58 0.18 4.58
C VAL A 59 -1.33 -1.08 4.16
N THR A 60 -1.37 -1.33 2.87
CA THR A 60 -1.84 -2.58 2.29
C THR A 60 -0.70 -3.18 1.49
N MET A 61 -0.32 -4.42 1.78
CA MET A 61 0.73 -5.15 1.08
C MET A 61 0.15 -6.41 0.43
N GLN A 62 0.57 -6.70 -0.79
CA GLN A 62 0.37 -7.99 -1.45
C GLN A 62 1.70 -8.72 -1.47
N LEU A 63 1.72 -9.92 -0.90
CA LEU A 63 2.90 -10.74 -0.70
C LEU A 63 2.72 -12.08 -1.40
N GLU A 64 3.70 -12.49 -2.19
CA GLU A 64 3.73 -13.80 -2.84
C GLU A 64 4.58 -14.77 -2.03
N ALA A 65 3.93 -15.78 -1.43
CA ALA A 65 4.63 -16.86 -0.77
C ALA A 65 5.40 -17.73 -1.79
N LYS A 66 6.37 -18.52 -1.32
CA LYS A 66 7.22 -19.36 -2.19
C LYS A 66 6.44 -20.41 -2.97
N ASP A 67 5.26 -20.79 -2.49
CA ASP A 67 4.32 -21.71 -3.13
C ASP A 67 3.39 -21.03 -4.15
N GLY A 68 3.62 -19.74 -4.46
CA GLY A 68 2.82 -18.95 -5.39
C GLY A 68 1.52 -18.42 -4.79
N ARG A 69 1.25 -18.66 -3.49
CA ARG A 69 0.05 -18.12 -2.85
C ARG A 69 0.21 -16.62 -2.59
N ILE A 70 -0.76 -15.85 -3.07
CA ILE A 70 -0.81 -14.41 -2.82
C ILE A 70 -1.60 -14.14 -1.55
N THR A 71 -0.99 -13.44 -0.62
CA THR A 71 -1.61 -12.98 0.63
C THR A 71 -1.68 -11.47 0.66
N LYS A 72 -2.77 -10.93 1.21
CA LYS A 72 -2.98 -9.50 1.37
C LYS A 72 -2.95 -9.15 2.86
N GLN A 73 -2.02 -8.28 3.25
CA GLN A 73 -1.86 -7.80 4.62
C GLN A 73 -2.24 -6.34 4.69
N GLN A 74 -3.21 -6.00 5.55
CA GLN A 74 -3.60 -4.62 5.81
C GLN A 74 -3.20 -4.23 7.23
N LEU A 75 -2.37 -3.21 7.35
CA LEU A 75 -1.83 -2.70 8.61
C LEU A 75 -2.30 -1.27 8.84
N ALA A 76 -2.60 -0.93 10.09
CA ALA A 76 -2.85 0.44 10.52
C ALA A 76 -1.91 0.78 11.69
N PHE A 77 -1.05 1.78 11.47
CA PHE A 77 -0.09 2.29 12.44
C PHE A 77 -0.75 3.31 13.36
N ASP A 78 -0.28 3.36 14.61
CA ASP A 78 -0.83 4.29 15.61
C ASP A 78 -0.31 5.72 15.39
N CYS A 79 0.91 5.90 14.87
CA CYS A 79 1.46 7.21 14.53
C CYS A 79 2.00 7.34 13.09
N GLN A 80 2.22 8.59 12.64
CA GLN A 80 2.74 8.89 11.28
C GLN A 80 4.24 8.58 11.15
N ALA A 81 5.01 8.75 12.23
CA ALA A 81 6.45 8.48 12.24
C ALA A 81 6.72 6.99 12.01
N ASP A 82 6.00 6.10 12.69
CA ASP A 82 6.14 4.64 12.49
C ASP A 82 5.83 4.25 11.05
N LEU A 83 4.75 4.78 10.47
CA LEU A 83 4.43 4.55 9.07
C LEU A 83 5.59 5.00 8.16
N PHE A 84 6.13 6.19 8.40
CA PHE A 84 7.21 6.74 7.58
C PHE A 84 8.46 5.86 7.65
N TYR A 85 8.96 5.57 8.85
CA TYR A 85 10.16 4.76 9.03
C TYR A 85 9.97 3.32 8.53
N PHE A 86 8.78 2.75 8.72
CA PHE A 86 8.43 1.45 8.16
C PHE A 86 8.57 1.43 6.63
N LEU A 87 8.02 2.44 5.94
CA LEU A 87 8.12 2.54 4.48
C LEU A 87 9.57 2.75 4.02
N VAL A 88 10.34 3.59 4.73
CA VAL A 88 11.76 3.82 4.44
C VAL A 88 12.58 2.54 4.62
N GLU A 89 12.37 1.76 5.69
CA GLU A 89 13.08 0.51 5.92
C GLU A 89 12.74 -0.58 4.89
N LEU A 90 11.54 -0.51 4.27
CA LEU A 90 11.16 -1.33 3.11
C LEU A 90 11.86 -0.89 1.80
N GLY A 91 12.58 0.23 1.80
CA GLY A 91 13.22 0.81 0.62
C GLY A 91 12.31 1.69 -0.22
N MET A 92 11.22 2.22 0.36
CA MET A 92 10.33 3.18 -0.29
C MET A 92 10.75 4.61 0.06
N GLU A 93 10.35 5.56 -0.78
CA GLU A 93 10.59 7.00 -0.56
C GLU A 93 9.24 7.73 -0.36
N PRO A 94 8.62 7.60 0.83
CA PRO A 94 7.35 8.27 1.10
C PRO A 94 7.52 9.80 1.20
N ALA A 95 6.73 10.55 0.44
CA ALA A 95 6.66 12.01 0.60
C ALA A 95 5.97 12.39 1.91
N GLN A 96 6.40 13.50 2.53
CA GLN A 96 5.77 14.06 3.72
C GLN A 96 5.39 15.53 3.50
N VAL A 97 4.24 15.93 4.04
CA VAL A 97 3.83 17.34 4.12
C VAL A 97 3.30 17.58 5.52
N ASN A 98 3.81 18.59 6.21
CA ASN A 98 3.42 18.93 7.59
C ASN A 98 3.51 17.73 8.56
N GLY A 99 4.57 16.93 8.44
CA GLY A 99 4.79 15.73 9.27
C GLY A 99 3.82 14.57 9.02
N LYS A 100 2.98 14.64 7.97
CA LYS A 100 2.08 13.57 7.56
C LYS A 100 2.59 12.89 6.30
N VAL A 101 2.61 11.56 6.32
CA VAL A 101 2.94 10.75 5.15
C VAL A 101 1.86 10.95 4.09
N GLN A 102 2.28 11.26 2.86
CA GLN A 102 1.37 11.38 1.73
C GLN A 102 0.98 10.02 1.19
N ARG A 103 -0.19 9.95 0.57
CA ARG A 103 -0.65 8.72 -0.11
C ARG A 103 0.34 8.34 -1.21
N GLY A 104 0.64 7.06 -1.32
CA GLY A 104 1.50 6.53 -2.37
C GLY A 104 1.32 5.03 -2.55
N SER A 105 2.00 4.50 -3.54
CA SER A 105 2.04 3.07 -3.83
C SER A 105 3.30 2.70 -4.58
N PHE A 106 3.74 1.47 -4.39
CA PHE A 106 4.80 0.83 -5.15
C PHE A 106 4.27 -0.51 -5.65
N CYS A 107 4.44 -0.77 -6.94
CA CYS A 107 4.08 -2.04 -7.56
C CYS A 107 5.27 -2.50 -8.38
N LYS A 108 5.72 -3.74 -8.15
CA LYS A 108 6.74 -4.34 -9.01
C LYS A 108 6.13 -4.57 -10.39
N PRO A 109 6.84 -4.25 -11.48
CA PRO A 109 6.39 -4.63 -12.81
C PRO A 109 6.31 -6.15 -12.84
N GLN A 110 5.10 -6.70 -12.80
CA GLN A 110 4.89 -8.13 -13.02
C GLN A 110 5.58 -8.48 -14.32
N ARG A 111 6.41 -9.53 -14.31
CA ARG A 111 6.89 -10.17 -15.54
C ARG A 111 5.64 -10.54 -16.32
N ARG A 112 5.32 -9.72 -17.33
CA ARG A 112 4.15 -9.91 -18.19
C ARG A 112 4.32 -11.27 -18.87
N LEU A 113 3.64 -12.29 -18.35
CA LEU A 113 2.97 -13.21 -19.24
C LEU A 113 1.92 -12.36 -19.94
N SER A 114 2.24 -12.02 -21.18
CA SER A 114 1.41 -11.21 -22.08
C SER A 114 0.03 -11.82 -22.20
N TYR A 115 -0.95 -11.29 -21.46
CA TYR A 115 -2.35 -11.42 -21.84
C TYR A 115 -3.16 -10.18 -21.44
N SER A 116 -3.65 -9.51 -22.47
CA SER A 116 -4.80 -8.61 -22.52
C SER A 116 -4.71 -7.22 -21.85
N SER A 117 -4.37 -6.27 -22.71
CA SER A 117 -4.89 -4.91 -22.81
C SER A 117 -6.26 -4.67 -22.16
N ARG A 118 -6.31 -3.85 -21.11
CA ARG A 118 -7.48 -3.00 -20.83
C ARG A 118 -7.04 -1.55 -20.65
N SER A 119 -7.19 -0.84 -21.75
CA SER A 119 -7.19 0.61 -21.90
C SER A 119 -8.14 1.29 -20.91
N SER A 120 -7.63 2.25 -20.12
CA SER A 120 -8.43 3.31 -19.52
C SER A 120 -8.18 4.62 -20.25
N THR A 121 -8.64 4.69 -21.51
CA THR A 121 -8.96 5.96 -22.15
C THR A 121 -10.23 6.52 -21.51
N SER A 122 -10.09 7.60 -20.75
CA SER A 122 -11.17 8.60 -20.62
C SER A 122 -10.55 9.98 -20.46
N ARG A 123 -9.92 10.45 -21.54
CA ARG A 123 -9.93 11.88 -21.87
C ARG A 123 -11.40 12.28 -22.05
N ARG A 124 -11.92 13.19 -21.23
CA ARG A 124 -13.09 13.99 -21.59
C ARG A 124 -12.61 15.35 -22.08
N PRO A 125 -12.67 15.64 -23.38
CA PRO A 125 -12.96 16.97 -23.86
C PRO A 125 -14.42 17.00 -24.33
N ARG A 126 -15.21 17.98 -23.87
CA ARG A 126 -16.47 18.32 -24.55
C ARG A 126 -16.48 19.83 -24.81
N ALA A 127 -16.13 20.18 -26.05
CA ALA A 127 -16.52 21.42 -26.72
C ALA A 127 -18.07 21.45 -26.87
N THR A 128 -18.80 22.55 -27.04
CA THR A 128 -18.66 23.65 -28.02
C THR A 128 -19.61 24.81 -27.68
N LEU A 129 -19.23 26.00 -28.17
CA LEU A 129 -19.98 27.22 -28.54
C LEU A 129 -21.52 27.24 -28.46
N ARG A 130 -22.05 28.39 -27.98
CA ARG A 130 -23.34 28.94 -28.44
C ARG A 130 -23.36 30.48 -28.35
N THR A 131 -23.22 31.10 -29.53
CA THR A 131 -23.75 32.40 -30.01
C THR A 131 -24.30 33.41 -28.99
N LYS A 132 -23.72 34.61 -28.96
CA LYS A 132 -24.45 35.85 -28.64
C LYS A 132 -24.39 36.77 -29.86
N SER A 133 -25.58 37.12 -30.33
CA SER A 133 -25.93 38.01 -31.42
C SER A 133 -25.54 39.46 -31.12
N ASP A 134 -24.98 40.12 -32.12
CA ASP A 134 -24.93 41.57 -32.24
C ASP A 134 -26.35 42.15 -32.31
N THR A 135 -26.59 43.23 -31.58
CA THR A 135 -27.72 44.13 -31.79
C THR A 135 -27.16 45.49 -32.15
N TYR A 136 -27.64 45.99 -33.29
CA TYR A 136 -27.53 47.37 -33.76
C TYR A 136 -28.08 48.37 -32.73
#